data_AF-A0A0F2N9K9-F1
#
_entry.id   AF-A0A0F2N9K9-F1
#
_cell.length_a   1.000
_cell.length_b   1.000
_cell.length_c   1.000
_cell.angle_alpha   90.00
_cell.angle_beta   90.00
_cell.angle_gamma   90.00
#
_symmetry.space_group_name_H-M   'P 1'
#
loop_
_entity.id
_entity.type
_entity.pdbx_description
1 polymer ?
#
loop_
_entity_poly.entity_id
_entity_poly.type
_entity_poly.pdbx_seq_one_letter_code
_entity_poly.pdbx_strand_id
1 'polypeptide(L)'
;MSYKVDDLPDDYLPKLDELAGDLRVLAEVVGVRMALRIAELFGGTPATFYGHKKWLIRWRDALIRKEYDQGKISVVDLARKSGICERHAYNILGQQPGEDKQLKLF
;
A
#
# COMPACT_ATOMS: atom_id res chain seq x y z
N MET A 1 -35.80 2.77 -15.14
CA MET A 1 -35.08 3.24 -13.93
C MET A 1 -34.00 2.23 -13.64
N SER A 2 -32.76 2.66 -13.39
CA SER A 2 -31.68 1.77 -12.97
C SER A 2 -31.56 1.90 -11.46
N TYR A 3 -31.83 0.81 -10.74
CA TYR A 3 -31.64 0.74 -9.30
C TYR A 3 -30.15 0.60 -9.01
N LYS A 4 -29.62 1.42 -8.08
CA LYS A 4 -28.23 1.38 -7.64
C LYS A 4 -28.10 0.80 -6.25
N VAL A 5 -26.93 0.25 -5.92
CA VAL A 5 -26.66 -0.28 -4.56
C VAL A 5 -26.72 0.82 -3.50
N ASP A 6 -26.41 2.07 -3.85
CA ASP A 6 -26.49 3.21 -2.92
C ASP A 6 -27.92 3.52 -2.48
N ASP A 7 -28.93 3.19 -3.29
CA ASP A 7 -30.36 3.43 -3.00
C ASP A 7 -31.03 2.24 -2.27
N LEU A 8 -30.29 1.15 -2.04
CA LEU A 8 -30.81 -0.07 -1.43
C LEU A 8 -31.00 0.14 0.09
N PRO A 9 -32.20 -0.03 0.66
CA PRO A 9 -32.39 0.02 2.10
C PRO A 9 -31.66 -1.13 2.81
N ASP A 10 -31.28 -0.93 4.07
CA ASP A 10 -30.51 -1.92 4.84
C ASP A 10 -31.26 -3.25 5.02
N ASP A 11 -32.60 -3.22 5.09
CA ASP A 11 -33.45 -4.41 5.23
C ASP A 11 -33.36 -5.38 4.05
N TYR A 12 -32.90 -4.89 2.88
CA TYR A 12 -32.74 -5.68 1.67
C TYR A 12 -31.28 -6.04 1.37
N LEU A 13 -30.35 -5.73 2.28
CA LEU A 13 -28.99 -6.19 2.14
C LEU A 13 -28.94 -7.71 2.37
N PRO A 14 -28.27 -8.47 1.48
CA PRO A 14 -28.06 -9.88 1.72
C PRO A 14 -27.19 -10.09 2.96
N LYS A 15 -27.41 -11.20 3.65
CA LYS A 15 -26.51 -11.64 4.70
C LYS A 15 -25.21 -12.15 4.09
N LEU A 16 -24.17 -12.21 4.92
CA LEU A 16 -22.84 -12.58 4.47
C LEU A 16 -22.77 -14.01 3.92
N ASP A 17 -23.57 -14.92 4.47
CA ASP A 17 -23.69 -16.33 4.06
C ASP A 17 -24.46 -16.52 2.74
N GLU A 18 -25.23 -15.52 2.32
CA GLU A 18 -25.93 -15.51 1.03
C GLU A 18 -25.01 -15.08 -0.12
N LEU A 19 -23.83 -14.52 0.18
CA LEU A 19 -22.82 -14.17 -0.81
C LEU A 19 -21.94 -15.37 -1.16
N ALA A 20 -21.62 -15.54 -2.45
CA ALA A 20 -20.81 -16.63 -2.95
C ALA A 20 -19.38 -16.18 -3.32
N GLY A 21 -18.41 -17.10 -3.14
CA GLY A 21 -17.04 -16.96 -3.64
C GLY A 21 -16.31 -15.71 -3.15
N ASP A 22 -15.60 -15.04 -4.07
CA ASP A 22 -14.76 -13.88 -3.78
C ASP A 22 -15.55 -12.67 -3.24
N LEU A 23 -16.84 -12.57 -3.60
CA LEU A 23 -17.69 -11.47 -3.13
C LEU A 23 -17.94 -11.56 -1.62
N ARG A 24 -18.04 -12.77 -1.07
CA ARG A 24 -18.14 -12.99 0.38
C ARG A 24 -16.84 -12.59 1.08
N VAL A 25 -15.70 -13.01 0.55
CA VAL A 25 -14.38 -12.66 1.11
C VAL A 25 -14.18 -11.13 1.11
N LEU A 26 -14.61 -10.46 0.04
CA LEU A 26 -14.63 -9.00 -0.02
C LEU A 26 -15.56 -8.39 1.04
N ALA A 27 -16.78 -8.90 1.17
CA ALA A 27 -17.74 -8.41 2.15
C ALA A 27 -17.28 -8.59 3.61
N GLU A 28 -16.51 -9.63 3.92
CA GLU A 28 -15.89 -9.81 5.24
C GLU A 28 -14.89 -8.70 5.59
N VAL A 29 -14.22 -8.11 4.59
CA VAL A 29 -13.20 -7.08 4.78
C VAL A 29 -13.79 -5.66 4.75
N VAL A 30 -14.70 -5.38 3.80
CA VAL A 30 -15.21 -4.02 3.55
C VAL A 30 -16.69 -3.82 3.91
N GLY A 31 -17.39 -4.88 4.30
CA GLY A 31 -18.83 -4.89 4.53
C GLY A 31 -19.65 -5.17 3.26
N VAL A 32 -20.85 -5.73 3.46
CA VAL A 32 -21.74 -6.21 2.37
C VAL A 32 -22.07 -5.11 1.36
N ARG A 33 -22.50 -3.92 1.81
CA ARG A 33 -22.89 -2.82 0.92
C ARG A 33 -21.74 -2.40 0.00
N MET A 34 -20.54 -2.26 0.55
CA MET A 34 -19.37 -1.86 -0.23
C MET A 34 -18.94 -2.95 -1.21
N ALA A 35 -19.01 -4.22 -0.80
CA ALA A 35 -18.75 -5.35 -1.69
C ALA A 35 -19.72 -5.39 -2.88
N LEU A 36 -21.02 -5.16 -2.63
CA LEU A 36 -22.02 -5.07 -3.71
C LEU A 36 -21.76 -3.89 -4.64
N ARG A 37 -21.33 -2.74 -4.12
CA ARG A 37 -20.97 -1.58 -4.94
C ARG A 37 -19.75 -1.87 -5.83
N ILE A 38 -18.75 -2.59 -5.31
CA ILE A 38 -17.61 -3.05 -6.10
C ILE A 38 -18.11 -4.01 -7.20
N ALA A 39 -19.01 -4.94 -6.87
CA ALA A 39 -19.59 -5.85 -7.86
C ALA A 39 -20.43 -5.13 -8.93
N GLU A 40 -21.13 -4.04 -8.57
CA GLU A 40 -21.85 -3.20 -9.53
C GLU A 40 -20.89 -2.52 -10.53
N LEU A 41 -19.73 -2.07 -10.05
CA LEU A 41 -18.72 -1.39 -10.88
C LEU A 41 -17.89 -2.34 -11.75
N PHE A 42 -17.57 -3.53 -11.26
CA PHE A 42 -16.68 -4.48 -11.93
C PHE A 42 -17.41 -5.72 -12.48
N GLY A 43 -18.73 -5.78 -12.32
CA GLY A 43 -19.56 -6.92 -12.73
C GLY A 43 -19.35 -7.29 -14.19
N GLY A 44 -19.11 -8.58 -14.45
CA GLY A 44 -18.85 -9.10 -15.79
C GLY A 44 -17.41 -8.89 -16.30
N THR A 45 -16.54 -8.22 -15.54
CA THR A 45 -15.13 -8.04 -15.90
C THR A 45 -14.23 -8.91 -15.02
N PRO A 46 -13.32 -9.73 -15.59
CA PRO A 46 -12.30 -10.41 -14.80
C PRO A 46 -11.30 -9.37 -14.25
N ALA A 47 -11.26 -9.21 -12.93
CA ALA A 47 -10.34 -8.29 -12.25
C ALA A 47 -9.22 -9.07 -11.55
N THR A 48 -7.97 -8.69 -11.80
CA THR A 48 -6.79 -9.27 -11.14
C THR A 48 -6.28 -8.31 -10.07
N PHE A 49 -6.23 -8.77 -8.82
CA PHE A 49 -5.65 -8.01 -7.72
C PHE A 49 -4.13 -8.22 -7.65
N TYR A 50 -3.37 -7.22 -8.08
CA TYR A 50 -1.92 -7.23 -7.94
C TYR A 50 -1.48 -6.91 -6.50
N GLY A 51 -0.36 -7.50 -6.08
CA GLY A 51 0.14 -7.39 -4.71
C GLY A 51 0.35 -5.94 -4.24
N HIS A 52 -0.16 -5.62 -3.04
CA HIS A 52 -0.11 -4.28 -2.45
C HIS A 52 1.27 -3.87 -1.91
N LYS A 53 2.25 -4.79 -1.88
CA LYS A 53 3.59 -4.58 -1.28
C LYS A 53 4.31 -3.35 -1.81
N LYS A 54 4.13 -3.01 -3.10
CA LYS A 54 4.74 -1.82 -3.72
C LYS A 54 4.37 -0.52 -2.98
N TRP A 55 3.14 -0.41 -2.52
CA TRP A 55 2.65 0.79 -1.81
C TRP A 55 3.24 0.88 -0.40
N LEU A 56 3.34 -0.25 0.30
CA LEU A 56 3.99 -0.32 1.62
C LEU A 56 5.47 0.03 1.53
N ILE A 57 6.18 -0.48 0.52
CA ILE A 57 7.58 -0.14 0.27
C ILE A 57 7.71 1.37 0.03
N ARG A 58 6.85 1.95 -0.82
CA ARG A 58 6.87 3.39 -1.10
C ARG A 58 6.64 4.23 0.16
N TRP A 59 5.70 3.83 1.03
CA TRP A 59 5.44 4.54 2.28
C TRP A 59 6.61 4.42 3.26
N ARG A 60 7.20 3.23 3.40
CA ARG A 60 8.41 3.00 4.19
C ARG A 60 9.55 3.90 3.72
N ASP A 61 9.80 3.95 2.42
CA ASP A 61 10.90 4.74 1.84
C ASP A 61 10.68 6.25 2.09
N ALA A 62 9.42 6.71 2.07
CA ALA A 62 9.08 8.09 2.44
C ALA A 62 9.32 8.40 3.93
N LEU A 63 9.04 7.45 4.83
CA LEU A 63 9.34 7.60 6.26
C LEU A 63 10.85 7.66 6.51
N ILE A 64 11.62 6.78 5.86
CA ILE A 64 13.09 6.76 5.94
C ILE A 64 13.66 8.11 5.50
N ARG A 65 13.16 8.66 4.40
CA ARG A 65 13.58 9.98 3.92
C ARG A 65 13.23 11.10 4.91
N LYS A 66 12.00 11.11 5.43
CA LYS A 66 11.57 12.09 6.43
C LYS A 66 12.42 12.04 7.71
N GLU A 67 12.84 10.84 8.12
CA GLU A 67 13.68 10.64 9.30
C GLU A 67 15.13 11.10 9.07
N TYR A 68 15.65 10.92 7.85
CA TYR A 68 16.94 11.48 7.44
C TYR A 68 16.91 13.01 7.33
N ASP A 69 15.86 13.58 6.73
CA ASP A 69 15.68 15.04 6.58
C ASP A 69 15.59 15.77 7.93
N GLN A 70 15.25 15.06 9.01
CA GLN A 70 15.30 15.60 10.39
C GLN A 70 16.73 15.76 10.93
N GLY A 71 17.75 15.29 10.21
CA GLY A 71 19.16 15.64 10.41
C GLY A 71 19.84 15.00 11.62
N LYS A 72 19.23 14.00 12.27
CA LYS A 72 19.73 13.43 13.54
C LYS A 72 20.47 12.10 13.41
N ILE A 73 20.46 11.44 12.24
CA ILE A 73 20.86 10.03 12.12
C ILE A 73 21.72 9.82 10.86
N SER A 74 22.82 9.07 11.00
CA SER A 74 23.66 8.66 9.86
C SER A 74 22.94 7.63 8.97
N VAL A 75 23.33 7.50 7.70
CA VAL A 75 22.74 6.51 6.77
C VAL A 75 22.90 5.08 7.30
N VAL A 76 24.02 4.79 8.00
CA VAL A 76 24.31 3.49 8.61
C VAL A 76 23.34 3.19 9.76
N ASP A 77 23.10 4.17 10.63
CA ASP A 77 22.18 4.00 11.76
C ASP A 77 20.73 3.90 11.30
N LEU A 78 20.37 4.63 10.24
CA LEU A 78 19.06 4.55 9.60
C LEU A 78 18.81 3.16 8.98
N ALA A 79 19.83 2.60 8.30
CA ALA A 79 19.77 1.26 7.73
C ALA A 79 19.61 0.18 8.81
N ARG A 80 20.35 0.30 9.92
CA ARG A 80 20.23 -0.62 11.07
C ARG A 80 18.86 -0.55 11.73
N LYS A 81 18.32 0.65 11.94
CA LYS A 81 17.00 0.85 12.57
C LYS A 81 15.85 0.33 11.71
N SER A 82 15.93 0.51 10.40
CA SER A 82 14.89 0.09 9.45
C SER A 82 15.06 -1.34 8.92
N GLY A 83 16.15 -2.03 9.29
CA GLY A 83 16.41 -3.42 8.89
C GLY A 83 16.70 -3.59 7.40
N ILE A 84 17.18 -2.55 6.72
CA ILE A 84 17.53 -2.58 5.30
C ILE A 84 19.05 -2.56 5.11
N CYS A 85 19.52 -3.05 3.95
CA CYS A 85 20.92 -2.91 3.56
C CYS A 85 21.27 -1.43 3.35
N GLU A 86 22.48 -1.03 3.76
CA GLU A 86 23.00 0.33 3.55
C GLU A 86 22.89 0.79 2.09
N ARG A 87 23.19 -0.10 1.13
CA ARG A 87 23.03 0.19 -0.31
C ARG A 87 21.59 0.58 -0.66
N HIS A 88 20.60 -0.07 -0.04
CA HIS A 88 19.19 0.23 -0.27
C HIS A 88 18.80 1.58 0.35
N ALA A 89 19.38 1.93 1.51
CA ALA A 89 19.20 3.25 2.12
C ALA A 89 19.78 4.37 1.22
N TYR A 90 20.98 4.20 0.69
CA TYR A 90 21.59 5.13 -0.28
C TYR A 90 20.71 5.29 -1.54
N ASN A 91 20.18 4.19 -2.08
CA ASN A 91 19.27 4.24 -3.23
C ASN A 91 17.97 5.01 -2.94
N ILE A 92 17.41 4.87 -1.73
CA ILE A 92 16.20 5.62 -1.31
C ILE A 92 16.49 7.12 -1.22
N LEU A 93 17.65 7.48 -0.67
CA LEU A 93 18.09 8.87 -0.52
C LEU A 93 18.56 9.50 -1.84
N GLY A 94 18.76 8.69 -2.89
CA GLY A 94 19.29 9.15 -4.18
C GLY A 94 20.76 9.53 -4.14
N GLN A 95 21.50 9.09 -3.12
CA GLN A 95 22.93 9.33 -2.95
C GLN A 95 23.72 8.11 -3.44
N GLN A 96 24.83 8.33 -4.16
CA GLN A 96 25.74 7.23 -4.51
C GLN A 96 26.60 6.87 -3.29
N PRO A 97 26.78 5.58 -2.97
CA PRO A 97 27.72 5.17 -1.93
C PRO A 97 29.15 5.48 -2.41
N GLY A 98 29.67 6.66 -2.07
CA GLY A 98 31.00 7.09 -2.54
C GLY A 98 31.27 8.58 -2.49
N GLU A 99 30.26 9.46 -2.45
CA GLU A 99 30.50 10.92 -2.41
C GLU A 99 31.19 11.36 -1.10
N ASP A 100 30.92 10.70 0.02
CA ASP A 100 31.61 10.97 1.30
C ASP A 100 33.00 10.30 1.40
N LYS A 101 33.34 9.38 0.49
CA LYS A 101 34.63 8.65 0.47
C LYS A 101 35.57 9.09 -0.65
N GLN A 102 35.16 10.04 -1.48
CA GLN A 102 36.07 10.62 -2.48
C GLN A 102 37.04 11.55 -1.73
N LEU A 103 38.17 10.96 -1.31
CA LEU A 103 39.31 11.62 -0.73
C LEU A 103 39.59 12.92 -1.49
N LYS A 104 39.55 14.05 -0.78
CA LYS A 104 40.19 15.28 -1.22
C LYS A 104 41.68 14.99 -1.33
N LEU A 105 42.10 14.59 -2.53
CA LEU A 105 43.49 14.63 -2.97
C LEU A 105 43.79 16.08 -3.35
N PHE A 106 44.07 16.94 -2.37
CA PHE A 106 44.97 18.09 -2.46
C PHE A 106 45.32 18.54 -1.05
#